data_AF-A0A6J8BH31-F1
#
_entry.id   AF-A0A6J8BH31-F1
#
_cell.length_a   1.000
_cell.length_b   1.000
_cell.length_c   1.000
_cell.angle_alpha   90.00
_cell.angle_beta   90.00
_cell.angle_gamma   90.00
#
_symmetry.space_group_name_H-M   'P 1'
#
loop_
_entity.id
_entity.type
_entity.pdbx_description
1 polymer ?
#
loop_
_entity_poly.entity_id
_entity_poly.type
_entity_poly.pdbx_seq_one_letter_code
_entity_poly.pdbx_strand_id
1 'polypeptide(L)'
;MRIFKKLSCGTLEGLSSEKANDPHFQDIVSKLSIASFVETWLGDFNAYTNTQLDFIEFDNVTELVNLGDSEYHPDRTLSRNNLDHKHTNNSGKLLLNMCKETKIRILNGRTTGDLNGQPTCITYNGSSLVDYTLTSEELIDSIGYFVVHDFTSLSNHRPIS
;
A
#
# COMPACT_ATOMS: atom_id res chain seq x y z
N MET A 1 1.18 18.61 -15.69
CA MET A 1 0.51 18.98 -14.42
C MET A 1 -0.04 17.69 -13.82
N ARG A 2 0.65 17.07 -12.85
CA ARG A 2 0.24 15.78 -12.27
C ARG A 2 -0.65 16.06 -11.05
N ILE A 3 -1.89 15.60 -11.11
CA ILE A 3 -2.86 15.76 -10.02
C ILE A 3 -2.65 14.59 -9.07
N PHE A 4 -1.98 14.82 -7.94
CA PHE A 4 -2.03 13.91 -6.80
C PHE A 4 -3.40 14.10 -6.14
N LYS A 5 -4.29 13.09 -6.21
CA LYS A 5 -5.49 13.09 -5.38
C LYS A 5 -5.08 12.69 -3.97
N LYS A 6 -4.88 13.68 -3.11
CA LYS A 6 -4.93 13.46 -1.66
C LYS A 6 -6.40 13.15 -1.33
N LEU A 7 -6.72 11.89 -1.04
CA LEU A 7 -7.86 11.61 -0.18
C LEU A 7 -7.38 12.00 1.22
N SER A 8 -7.74 13.20 1.65
CA SER A 8 -7.65 13.59 3.06
C SER A 8 -9.07 13.59 3.59
N CYS A 9 -9.55 12.47 4.11
CA CYS A 9 -10.84 12.41 4.75
C CYS A 9 -10.72 12.79 6.24
N GLY A 10 -10.52 14.10 6.46
CA GLY A 10 -11.16 14.77 7.59
C GLY A 10 -12.65 15.05 7.33
N THR A 11 -13.14 14.74 6.13
CA THR A 11 -14.55 14.82 5.76
C THR A 11 -14.88 13.64 4.86
N LEU A 12 -15.88 12.85 5.25
CA LEU A 12 -16.47 11.72 4.52
C LEU A 12 -17.19 12.15 3.23
N GLU A 13 -16.64 13.09 2.48
CA GLU A 13 -17.19 13.56 1.20
C GLU A 13 -16.80 12.56 0.10
N GLY A 14 -17.54 11.45 0.02
CA GLY A 14 -17.36 10.47 -1.06
C GLY A 14 -17.85 9.06 -0.76
N LEU A 15 -18.09 8.70 0.50
CA LEU A 15 -18.78 7.45 0.85
C LEU A 15 -20.30 7.66 0.76
N SER A 16 -21.01 6.73 0.14
CA SER A 16 -22.46 6.67 0.29
C SER A 16 -22.79 6.52 1.78
N SER A 17 -23.86 7.18 2.23
CA SER A 17 -24.30 7.17 3.64
C SER A 17 -24.47 5.75 4.19
N GLU A 18 -24.82 4.79 3.34
CA GLU A 18 -24.94 3.37 3.69
C GLU A 18 -23.59 2.74 4.08
N LYS A 19 -22.50 3.03 3.35
CA LYS A 19 -21.17 2.49 3.66
C LYS A 19 -20.54 3.16 4.88
N ALA A 20 -20.82 4.45 5.07
CA ALA A 20 -20.38 5.17 6.26
C ALA A 20 -21.05 4.64 7.54
N ASN A 21 -22.28 4.13 7.45
CA ASN A 21 -23.02 3.62 8.61
C ASN A 21 -22.79 2.13 8.89
N ASP A 22 -21.91 1.47 8.15
CA ASP A 22 -21.59 0.07 8.39
C ASP A 22 -20.90 -0.09 9.78
N PRO A 23 -21.42 -0.95 10.68
CA PRO A 23 -20.88 -1.10 12.02
C PRO A 23 -19.42 -1.57 12.06
N HIS A 24 -19.01 -2.38 11.08
CA HIS A 24 -17.63 -2.85 10.96
C HIS A 24 -16.71 -1.71 10.48
N PHE A 25 -17.17 -0.90 9.53
CA PHE A 25 -16.45 0.31 9.11
C PHE A 25 -16.28 1.30 10.28
N GLN A 26 -17.33 1.54 11.06
CA GLN A 26 -17.28 2.43 12.23
C GLN A 26 -16.36 1.89 13.34
N ASP A 27 -16.35 0.58 13.58
CA ASP A 27 -15.41 -0.05 14.52
C ASP A 27 -13.95 0.13 14.07
N ILE A 28 -13.66 -0.06 12.78
CA ILE A 28 -12.31 0.19 12.21
C ILE A 28 -11.92 1.66 12.37
N VAL A 29 -12.80 2.59 12.00
CA VAL A 29 -12.53 4.04 12.10
C VAL A 29 -12.32 4.47 13.55
N SER A 30 -13.07 3.91 14.49
CA SER A 30 -12.94 4.22 15.92
C SER A 30 -11.60 3.78 16.54
N LYS A 31 -10.91 2.84 15.90
CA LYS A 31 -9.60 2.33 16.32
C LYS A 31 -8.44 3.14 15.74
N LEU A 32 -8.68 4.02 14.77
CA LEU A 32 -7.66 4.88 14.19
C LEU A 32 -7.38 6.06 15.13
N SER A 33 -6.13 6.17 15.64
CA SER A 33 -5.72 7.37 16.36
C SER A 33 -5.65 8.56 15.38
N ILE A 34 -5.90 9.79 15.85
CA ILE A 34 -5.78 11.01 15.03
C ILE A 34 -4.34 11.20 14.50
N ALA A 35 -3.34 10.58 15.14
CA ALA A 35 -1.96 10.53 14.67
C ALA A 35 -1.67 9.41 13.65
N SER A 36 -2.56 8.40 13.55
CA SER A 36 -2.48 7.25 12.63
C SER A 36 -3.14 7.52 11.27
N PHE A 37 -3.40 8.78 10.94
CA PHE A 37 -4.07 9.14 9.69
C PHE A 37 -3.12 9.07 8.49
N VAL A 38 -2.91 7.86 7.96
CA VAL A 38 -2.58 7.70 6.54
C VAL A 38 -3.58 6.77 5.90
N GLU A 39 -4.59 7.42 5.32
CA GLU A 39 -5.56 6.82 4.40
C GLU A 39 -4.87 6.42 3.11
N THR A 40 -5.27 5.28 2.59
CA THR A 40 -4.74 4.60 1.41
C THR A 40 -4.34 5.55 0.26
N TRP A 41 -3.11 5.42 -0.25
CA TRP A 41 -2.60 6.18 -1.40
C TRP A 41 -2.66 5.33 -2.65
N LEU A 42 -3.12 5.92 -3.76
CA LEU A 42 -3.15 5.29 -5.07
C LEU A 42 -2.49 6.20 -6.09
N GLY A 43 -1.67 5.62 -6.97
CA GLY A 43 -1.20 6.35 -8.14
C GLY A 43 0.03 5.75 -8.80
N ASP A 44 0.48 6.45 -9.85
CA ASP A 44 1.70 6.16 -10.59
C ASP A 44 2.93 6.72 -9.85
N PHE A 45 3.69 5.83 -9.22
CA PHE A 45 4.93 6.18 -8.53
C PHE A 45 6.16 6.12 -9.45
N ASN A 46 6.03 5.61 -10.67
CA ASN A 46 7.15 5.33 -11.58
C ASN A 46 8.30 4.55 -10.89
N ALA A 47 7.93 3.68 -9.94
CA ALA A 47 8.84 3.00 -9.04
C ALA A 47 8.91 1.51 -9.38
N TYR A 48 10.11 1.01 -9.70
CA TYR A 48 10.35 -0.42 -9.78
C TYR A 48 10.82 -0.88 -8.42
N THR A 49 10.06 -1.78 -7.79
CA THR A 49 10.36 -2.27 -6.44
C THR A 49 10.76 -3.74 -6.43
N ASN A 50 10.57 -4.46 -7.54
CA ASN A 50 10.70 -5.91 -7.63
C ASN A 50 9.93 -6.55 -6.46
N THR A 51 10.49 -7.53 -5.74
CA THR A 51 9.98 -8.11 -4.50
C THR A 51 10.74 -7.63 -3.25
N GLN A 52 11.46 -6.51 -3.34
CA GLN A 52 12.17 -5.97 -2.18
C GLN A 52 11.20 -5.59 -1.05
N LEU A 53 11.66 -5.81 0.19
CA LEU A 53 10.90 -5.59 1.41
C LEU A 53 10.56 -4.10 1.58
N ASP A 54 9.31 -3.83 1.95
CA ASP A 54 8.76 -2.53 2.33
C ASP A 54 8.43 -2.47 3.83
N PHE A 55 8.91 -3.46 4.58
CA PHE A 55 8.90 -3.56 6.04
C PHE A 55 10.33 -3.76 6.56
N ILE A 56 10.52 -3.54 7.86
CA ILE A 56 11.81 -3.76 8.54
C ILE A 56 11.93 -5.25 8.89
N GLU A 57 12.96 -5.92 8.37
CA GLU A 57 13.25 -7.31 8.73
C GLU A 57 13.94 -7.36 10.10
N PHE A 58 13.66 -8.43 10.87
CA PHE A 58 14.23 -8.63 12.21
C PHE A 58 13.93 -7.50 13.19
N ASP A 59 12.74 -6.88 13.09
CA ASP A 59 12.32 -5.77 13.92
C ASP A 59 11.92 -6.16 15.36
N ASN A 60 12.48 -7.25 15.89
CA ASN A 60 12.16 -7.75 17.21
C ASN A 60 13.14 -7.18 18.26
N VAL A 61 12.60 -6.42 19.20
CA VAL A 61 13.36 -5.72 20.25
C VAL A 61 13.75 -6.65 21.42
N THR A 62 13.15 -7.85 21.51
CA THR A 62 13.39 -8.77 22.64
C THR A 62 14.83 -9.24 22.80
N GLU A 63 15.67 -9.15 21.75
CA GLU A 63 17.08 -9.60 21.84
C GLU A 63 18.07 -8.53 22.32
N LEU A 64 17.71 -7.24 22.29
CA LEU A 64 18.71 -6.17 22.43
C LEU A 64 18.54 -5.26 23.65
N VAL A 65 17.35 -5.11 24.22
CA VAL A 65 17.15 -4.20 25.35
C VAL A 65 16.01 -4.67 26.27
N ASN A 66 16.26 -4.77 27.59
CA ASN A 66 15.22 -4.83 28.63
C ASN A 66 14.48 -3.48 28.70
N LEU A 67 13.75 -3.13 27.64
CA LEU A 67 12.85 -1.99 27.64
C LEU A 67 11.57 -2.45 28.33
N GLY A 68 11.54 -2.31 29.65
CA GLY A 68 10.28 -2.32 30.37
C GLY A 68 9.34 -1.28 29.74
N ASP A 69 8.14 -1.71 29.39
CA ASP A 69 7.02 -0.89 28.93
C ASP A 69 7.33 0.13 27.81
N SER A 70 8.17 -0.21 26.81
CA SER A 70 8.20 0.61 25.59
C SER A 70 6.97 0.34 24.72
N GLU A 71 6.29 1.40 24.30
CA GLU A 71 5.21 1.41 23.27
C GLU A 71 5.79 1.13 21.86
N TYR A 72 6.81 0.28 21.76
CA TYR A 72 7.36 -0.12 20.48
C TYR A 72 6.58 -1.31 19.94
N HIS A 73 5.93 -1.11 18.80
CA HIS A 73 5.29 -2.19 18.07
C HIS A 73 6.24 -2.65 16.95
N PRO A 74 6.72 -3.90 16.98
CA PRO A 74 7.47 -4.47 15.87
C PRO A 74 6.69 -4.40 14.55
N ASP A 75 7.42 -4.23 13.45
CA ASP A 75 6.92 -4.28 12.09
C ASP A 75 6.42 -5.71 11.72
N ARG A 76 5.26 -5.80 11.05
CA ARG A 76 4.70 -7.06 10.57
C ARG A 76 5.36 -7.49 9.26
N THR A 77 5.91 -8.70 9.28
CA THR A 77 6.54 -9.30 8.10
C THR A 77 5.49 -9.81 7.11
N LEU A 78 5.29 -9.05 6.02
CA LEU A 78 4.27 -9.34 5.02
C LEU A 78 4.90 -9.37 3.63
N SER A 79 5.26 -10.55 3.12
CA SER A 79 5.80 -10.69 1.76
C SER A 79 4.76 -10.36 0.68
N ARG A 80 5.22 -9.97 -0.51
CA ARG A 80 4.38 -9.74 -1.69
C ARG A 80 4.97 -10.39 -2.93
N ASN A 81 4.09 -10.76 -3.85
CA ASN A 81 4.47 -11.18 -5.18
C ASN A 81 4.61 -9.98 -6.13
N ASN A 82 5.35 -10.17 -7.22
CA ASN A 82 5.46 -9.20 -8.29
C ASN A 82 5.87 -9.91 -9.58
N LEU A 83 5.08 -9.77 -10.64
CA LEU A 83 5.43 -10.28 -11.98
C LEU A 83 6.40 -9.35 -12.73
N ASP A 84 6.58 -8.11 -12.28
CA ASP A 84 7.65 -7.23 -12.77
C ASP A 84 8.97 -7.52 -12.04
N HIS A 85 9.87 -8.18 -12.76
CA HIS A 85 11.20 -8.55 -12.25
C HIS A 85 12.29 -7.52 -12.59
N LYS A 86 11.93 -6.32 -13.05
CA LYS A 86 12.91 -5.24 -13.27
C LYS A 86 13.66 -4.94 -11.97
N HIS A 87 14.93 -4.54 -12.11
CA HIS A 87 15.74 -4.13 -10.97
C HIS A 87 15.15 -2.88 -10.31
N THR A 88 15.23 -2.83 -8.98
CA THR A 88 14.74 -1.70 -8.21
C THR A 88 15.45 -0.41 -8.63
N ASN A 89 14.66 0.58 -9.06
CA ASN A 89 15.18 1.89 -9.47
C ASN A 89 15.24 2.85 -8.27
N ASN A 90 15.74 4.08 -8.48
CA ASN A 90 15.88 5.06 -7.41
C ASN A 90 14.53 5.44 -6.78
N SER A 91 13.49 5.62 -7.60
CA SER A 91 12.12 5.87 -7.11
C SER A 91 11.61 4.70 -6.28
N GLY A 92 11.91 3.46 -6.67
CA GLY A 92 11.60 2.25 -5.92
C GLY A 92 12.28 2.22 -4.55
N LYS A 93 13.57 2.56 -4.47
CA LYS A 93 14.28 2.65 -3.18
C LYS A 93 13.65 3.69 -2.25
N LEU A 94 13.32 4.87 -2.79
CA LEU A 94 12.66 5.93 -2.01
C LEU A 94 11.27 5.50 -1.53
N LEU A 95 10.48 4.86 -2.39
CA LEU A 95 9.16 4.32 -2.03
C LEU A 95 9.28 3.28 -0.92
N LEU A 96 10.19 2.31 -1.06
CA LEU A 96 10.40 1.25 -0.07
C LEU A 96 10.90 1.80 1.28
N ASN A 97 11.79 2.79 1.27
CA ASN A 97 12.25 3.45 2.49
C ASN A 97 11.12 4.20 3.18
N MET A 98 10.31 4.95 2.43
CA MET A 98 9.14 5.63 2.97
C MET A 98 8.17 4.61 3.60
N CYS A 99 7.90 3.49 2.93
CA CYS A 99 7.04 2.43 3.46
C CYS A 99 7.55 1.89 4.82
N LYS A 100 8.86 1.66 4.94
CA LYS A 100 9.49 1.21 6.20
C LYS A 100 9.41 2.25 7.31
N GLU A 101 9.74 3.51 6.99
CA GLU A 101 9.78 4.60 7.96
C GLU A 101 8.38 4.99 8.49
N THR A 102 7.34 4.74 7.68
CA THR A 102 5.96 5.17 7.99
C THR A 102 5.00 4.03 8.32
N LYS A 103 5.49 2.78 8.32
CA LYS A 103 4.65 1.57 8.44
C LYS A 103 3.51 1.49 7.41
N ILE A 104 3.79 1.99 6.21
CA ILE A 104 2.92 1.85 5.05
C ILE A 104 3.33 0.59 4.28
N ARG A 105 2.36 -0.11 3.71
CA ARG A 105 2.55 -1.36 2.96
C ARG A 105 1.97 -1.22 1.56
N ILE A 106 2.67 -1.80 0.58
CA ILE A 106 2.18 -1.97 -0.78
C ILE A 106 1.09 -3.07 -0.82
N LEU A 107 -0.07 -2.84 -1.43
CA LEU A 107 -1.11 -3.88 -1.55
C LEU A 107 -0.91 -4.81 -2.73
N ASN A 108 -0.31 -4.31 -3.82
CA ASN A 108 -0.07 -5.08 -5.03
C ASN A 108 0.75 -6.33 -4.69
N GLY A 109 0.28 -7.50 -5.15
CA GLY A 109 0.94 -8.77 -4.84
C GLY A 109 0.70 -9.31 -3.43
N ARG A 110 -0.13 -8.67 -2.59
CA ARG A 110 -0.48 -9.15 -1.23
C ARG A 110 -1.94 -9.53 -1.08
N THR A 111 -2.80 -8.83 -1.79
CA THR A 111 -4.24 -8.82 -1.50
C THR A 111 -4.99 -9.75 -2.47
N THR A 112 -6.06 -10.38 -1.99
CA THR A 112 -6.99 -11.13 -2.84
C THR A 112 -7.42 -10.28 -4.03
N GLY A 113 -7.34 -10.85 -5.24
CA GLY A 113 -7.59 -10.13 -6.51
C GLY A 113 -6.31 -9.73 -7.25
N ASP A 114 -5.16 -9.62 -6.57
CA ASP A 114 -3.86 -9.36 -7.17
C ASP A 114 -2.72 -10.13 -6.50
N LEU A 115 -2.97 -11.37 -6.09
CA LEU A 115 -1.97 -12.18 -5.37
C LEU A 115 -0.69 -12.44 -6.18
N ASN A 116 -0.68 -12.26 -7.50
CA ASN A 116 0.51 -12.44 -8.32
C ASN A 116 1.33 -11.14 -8.48
N GLY A 117 0.76 -9.97 -8.15
CA GLY A 117 1.38 -8.67 -8.39
C GLY A 117 1.45 -8.36 -9.89
N GLN A 118 0.29 -8.13 -10.48
CA GLN A 118 0.13 -7.90 -11.91
C GLN A 118 0.78 -6.59 -12.36
N PRO A 119 1.40 -6.53 -13.55
CA PRO A 119 1.91 -5.29 -14.09
C PRO A 119 0.75 -4.33 -14.35
N THR A 120 0.97 -3.05 -14.08
CA THR A 120 -0.02 -1.97 -14.22
C THR A 120 0.25 -1.08 -15.43
N CYS A 121 1.41 -1.18 -16.07
CA CYS A 121 1.78 -0.35 -17.21
C CYS A 121 2.40 -1.21 -18.31
N ILE A 122 2.10 -0.90 -19.57
CA ILE A 122 2.83 -1.42 -20.73
C ILE A 122 3.49 -0.25 -21.45
N THR A 123 4.75 -0.44 -21.82
CA THR A 123 5.51 0.50 -22.65
C THR A 123 6.20 -0.27 -23.77
N TYR A 124 6.91 0.43 -24.65
CA TYR A 124 7.74 -0.20 -25.68
C TYR A 124 8.82 -1.13 -25.08
N ASN A 125 9.23 -0.89 -23.83
CA ASN A 125 10.19 -1.70 -23.07
C ASN A 125 9.49 -2.79 -22.21
N GLY A 126 8.35 -3.28 -22.66
CA GLY A 126 7.57 -4.31 -21.98
C GLY A 126 6.69 -3.77 -20.85
N SER A 127 6.24 -4.70 -20.01
CA SER A 127 5.31 -4.41 -18.90
C SER A 127 6.04 -4.04 -17.62
N SER A 128 5.34 -3.31 -16.75
CA SER A 128 5.85 -2.89 -15.44
C SER A 128 4.76 -2.71 -14.40
N LEU A 129 5.13 -2.90 -13.13
CA LEU A 129 4.30 -2.56 -11.99
C LEU A 129 4.81 -1.24 -11.40
N VAL A 130 4.11 -0.14 -11.70
CA VAL A 130 4.48 1.23 -11.30
C VAL A 130 3.35 2.00 -10.65
N ASP A 131 2.11 1.52 -10.80
CA ASP A 131 0.94 2.04 -10.12
C ASP A 131 0.70 1.20 -8.87
N TYR A 132 0.76 1.83 -7.70
CA TYR A 132 0.65 1.16 -6.42
C TYR A 132 -0.55 1.64 -5.62
N THR A 133 -1.15 0.72 -4.87
CA THR A 133 -1.99 1.06 -3.73
C THR A 133 -1.18 0.84 -2.47
N LEU A 134 -1.09 1.86 -1.62
CA LEU A 134 -0.36 1.84 -0.36
C LEU A 134 -1.34 2.07 0.79
N THR A 135 -1.19 1.36 1.90
CA THR A 135 -2.05 1.56 3.09
C THR A 135 -1.25 1.40 4.36
N SER A 136 -1.74 1.88 5.50
CA SER A 136 -1.10 1.60 6.79
C SER A 136 -1.13 0.10 7.10
N GLU A 137 -0.09 -0.39 7.75
CA GLU A 137 -0.01 -1.79 8.20
C GLU A 137 -1.24 -2.24 9.01
N GLU A 138 -1.80 -1.34 9.82
CA GLU A 138 -2.99 -1.59 10.65
C GLU A 138 -4.25 -1.86 9.82
N LEU A 139 -4.35 -1.26 8.62
CA LEU A 139 -5.52 -1.37 7.75
C LEU A 139 -5.42 -2.51 6.74
N ILE A 140 -4.25 -3.15 6.60
CA ILE A 140 -4.00 -4.10 5.52
C ILE A 140 -4.99 -5.29 5.54
N ASP A 141 -5.31 -5.80 6.73
CA ASP A 141 -6.23 -6.94 6.90
C ASP A 141 -7.70 -6.55 6.70
N SER A 142 -8.02 -5.26 6.76
CA SER A 142 -9.37 -4.75 6.50
C SER A 142 -9.68 -4.66 5.00
N ILE A 143 -8.66 -4.77 4.15
CA ILE A 143 -8.81 -4.68 2.70
C ILE A 143 -9.05 -6.09 2.15
N GLY A 144 -10.33 -6.42 1.97
CA GLY A 144 -10.73 -7.76 1.52
C GLY A 144 -10.41 -8.07 0.05
N TYR A 145 -10.27 -7.05 -0.80
CA TYR A 145 -10.06 -7.23 -2.23
C TYR A 145 -9.35 -6.01 -2.85
N PHE A 146 -8.40 -6.26 -3.74
CA PHE A 146 -7.71 -5.27 -4.57
C PHE A 146 -7.44 -5.89 -5.94
N VAL A 147 -7.71 -5.14 -7.01
CA VAL A 147 -7.60 -5.68 -8.36
C VAL A 147 -6.91 -4.71 -9.32
N VAL A 148 -6.08 -5.29 -10.19
CA VAL A 148 -5.54 -4.63 -11.38
C VAL A 148 -6.43 -5.02 -12.57
N HIS A 149 -7.21 -4.06 -13.07
CA HIS A 149 -8.17 -4.27 -14.17
C HIS A 149 -7.48 -4.45 -15.51
N ASP A 150 -8.18 -4.92 -16.54
CA ASP A 150 -7.60 -5.05 -17.87
C ASP A 150 -7.20 -3.71 -18.51
N PHE A 151 -6.33 -3.78 -19.51
CA PHE A 151 -5.99 -2.62 -20.32
C PHE A 151 -7.22 -2.08 -21.04
N THR A 152 -7.28 -0.76 -21.16
CA THR A 152 -8.27 -0.07 -21.97
C THR A 152 -7.60 0.56 -23.17
N SER A 153 -8.37 0.91 -24.20
CA SER A 153 -7.84 1.67 -25.34
C SER A 153 -7.46 3.12 -25.01
N LEU A 154 -7.70 3.56 -23.77
CA LEU A 154 -7.57 4.95 -23.34
C LEU A 154 -6.20 5.26 -22.72
N SER A 155 -5.47 4.24 -22.27
CA SER A 155 -4.21 4.41 -21.56
C SER A 155 -3.35 3.17 -21.68
N ASN A 156 -2.03 3.37 -21.62
CA ASN A 156 -1.07 2.30 -21.45
C ASN A 156 -0.91 1.86 -19.99
N HIS A 157 -1.71 2.42 -19.08
CA HIS A 157 -1.86 1.99 -17.68
C HIS A 157 -3.19 1.26 -17.46
N ARG A 158 -3.16 0.26 -16.59
CA ARG A 158 -4.30 -0.49 -16.08
C ARG A 158 -4.89 0.25 -14.89
N PRO A 159 -6.22 0.42 -14.83
CA PRO A 159 -6.87 0.90 -13.62
C PRO A 159 -6.61 -0.05 -12.44
N ILE A 160 -6.51 0.52 -11.24
CA ILE A 160 -6.41 -0.22 -9.97
C ILE A 160 -7.54 0.23 -9.05
N SER A 161 -8.11 -0.69 -8.25
CA SER A 161 -9.20 -0.40 -7.30
C SER A 161 -9.19 -1.31 -6.09
#